data_AF-A0A7H4Q506-F1
#
_entry.id   AF-A0A7H4Q506-F1
#
_cell.length_a   1.000
_cell.length_b   1.000
_cell.length_c   1.000
_cell.angle_alpha   90.00
_cell.angle_beta   90.00
_cell.angle_gamma   90.00
#
_symmetry.space_group_name_H-M   'P 1'
#
loop_
_entity.id
_entity.type
_entity.pdbx_description
1 polymer ?
#
loop_
_entity_poly.entity_id
_entity_poly.type
_entity_poly.pdbx_seq_one_letter_code
_entity_poly.pdbx_strand_id
1 'polypeptide(L)' 'MKAKLQRLMKFTACLAAPAACAIATEAHAATTAPDFSTLTSGIDFSTVTTGVLAVAATLITVYVGIKGAKILIGMVRGA' A
#
# COMPACT_ATOMS: atom_id res chain seq x y z
N MET A 1 -23.95 6.49 13.79
CA MET A 1 -22.60 6.47 13.13
C MET A 1 -21.92 5.10 13.14
N LYS A 2 -22.22 4.20 14.09
CA LYS A 2 -21.59 2.87 14.18
C LYS A 2 -21.88 1.93 12.99
N ALA A 3 -23.09 2.00 12.42
CA ALA A 3 -23.51 1.18 11.27
C ALA A 3 -22.71 1.46 9.98
N LYS A 4 -22.26 2.71 9.77
CA LYS A 4 -21.44 3.07 8.59
C LYS A 4 -20.00 2.58 8.72
N LEU A 5 -19.47 2.59 9.94
CA LEU A 5 -18.11 2.11 10.24
C LEU A 5 -18.00 0.58 10.11
N GLN A 6 -19.03 -0.16 10.54
CA GLN A 6 -19.11 -1.61 10.33
C GLN A 6 -19.24 -1.98 8.84
N ARG A 7 -19.89 -1.13 8.04
CA ARG A 7 -19.99 -1.32 6.58
C ARG A 7 -18.65 -1.09 5.89
N LEU A 8 -17.87 -0.11 6.36
CA LEU A 8 -16.50 0.13 5.91
C LEU A 8 -15.57 -1.04 6.29
N MET A 9 -15.63 -1.58 7.51
CA MET A 9 -14.83 -2.77 7.89
C MET A 9 -15.11 -4.00 7.02
N LYS A 10 -16.36 -4.22 6.60
CA LYS A 10 -16.71 -5.30 5.66
C LYS A 10 -16.14 -5.05 4.25
N PHE A 11 -16.02 -3.79 3.83
CA PHE A 11 -15.33 -3.42 2.58
C PHE A 11 -13.81 -3.60 2.70
N THR A 12 -13.20 -3.26 3.84
CA THR A 12 -11.76 -3.45 4.08
C THR A 12 -11.39 -4.93 4.17
N ALA A 13 -12.27 -5.78 4.70
CA ALA A 13 -12.06 -7.22 4.75
C ALA A 13 -12.03 -7.89 3.36
N CYS A 14 -12.74 -7.31 2.38
CA CYS A 14 -12.74 -7.83 1.01
C CYS A 14 -11.46 -7.46 0.24
N LEU A 15 -10.85 -6.29 0.53
CA LEU A 15 -9.56 -5.89 -0.05
C LEU A 15 -8.34 -6.57 0.60
N ALA A 16 -8.50 -7.34 1.67
CA ALA A 16 -7.45 -8.16 2.24
C ALA A 16 -7.30 -9.53 1.53
N ALA A 17 -8.25 -9.90 0.67
CA ALA A 17 -8.25 -11.18 -0.03
C ALA A 17 -7.17 -11.37 -1.13
N PRO A 18 -6.70 -10.35 -1.89
CA PRO A 18 -5.70 -10.61 -2.93
C PRO A 18 -4.30 -10.90 -2.36
N ALA A 19 -4.04 -10.62 -1.08
CA ALA A 19 -2.77 -10.97 -0.44
C ALA A 19 -2.67 -12.46 -0.05
N ALA A 20 -3.79 -13.17 0.02
CA ALA A 20 -3.82 -14.58 0.44
C ALA A 20 -3.82 -15.57 -0.75
N CYS A 21 -4.08 -15.12 -1.98
CA CYS A 21 -4.18 -16.00 -3.15
C CYS A 21 -2.85 -16.24 -3.88
N ALA A 22 -1.72 -15.71 -3.40
CA ALA A 22 -0.43 -15.78 -4.09
C ALA A 22 0.57 -16.79 -3.49
N ILE A 23 0.11 -17.79 -2.74
CA ILE A 23 0.93 -18.94 -2.33
C ILE A 23 0.30 -20.23 -2.84
N ALA A 24 0.40 -20.41 -4.15
CA ALA A 24 0.26 -21.72 -4.76
C ALA A 24 1.39 -22.64 -4.26
N THR A 25 1.02 -23.88 -4.05
CA THR A 25 1.77 -24.98 -3.46
C THR A 25 2.98 -25.42 -4.27
N GLU A 26 4.14 -25.58 -3.62
CA GLU A 26 5.25 -26.40 -4.12
C GLU A 26 5.87 -27.14 -2.90
N ALA A 27 5.22 -28.21 -2.43
CA ALA A 27 5.81 -29.09 -1.43
C ALA A 27 6.77 -30.08 -2.13
N HIS A 28 7.93 -29.60 -2.55
CA HIS A 28 9.04 -30.45 -2.95
C HIS A 28 9.94 -30.65 -1.73
N ALA A 29 9.97 -31.87 -1.19
CA ALA A 29 10.83 -32.26 -0.09
C ALA A 29 12.30 -32.32 -0.55
N ALA A 30 12.91 -31.16 -0.78
CA ALA A 30 14.35 -31.00 -0.83
C ALA A 30 14.82 -30.68 0.60
N THR A 31 15.67 -31.54 1.17
CA THR A 31 16.26 -31.35 2.52
C THR A 31 17.17 -30.12 2.60
N THR A 32 17.41 -29.44 1.48
CA THR A 32 18.07 -28.14 1.34
C THR A 32 17.19 -27.27 0.46
N ALA A 33 16.80 -26.09 0.94
CA ALA A 33 16.06 -25.13 0.13
C ALA A 33 16.88 -24.79 -1.14
N PRO A 34 16.29 -24.78 -2.34
CA PRO A 34 17.00 -24.37 -3.54
C PRO A 34 17.52 -22.94 -3.38
N ASP A 35 18.80 -22.72 -3.68
CA ASP A 35 19.39 -21.38 -3.67
C ASP A 35 19.00 -20.62 -4.95
N PHE A 36 18.20 -19.57 -4.78
CA PHE A 36 17.78 -18.67 -5.85
C PHE A 36 18.54 -17.34 -5.86
N SER A 37 19.62 -17.21 -5.06
CA SER A 37 20.43 -16.00 -4.99
C SER A 37 20.95 -15.59 -6.36
N THR A 38 21.38 -16.55 -7.19
CA THR A 38 21.81 -16.30 -8.57
C THR A 38 20.72 -15.70 -9.46
N LEU A 39 19.43 -16.01 -9.21
CA LEU A 39 18.30 -15.45 -9.95
C LEU A 39 17.83 -14.10 -9.39
N THR A 40 17.94 -13.90 -8.07
CA THR A 40 17.49 -12.66 -7.41
C THR A 40 18.54 -11.54 -7.44
N SER A 41 19.82 -11.87 -7.33
CA SER A 41 20.92 -10.88 -7.36
C SER A 41 21.11 -10.20 -8.72
N GLY A 42 20.59 -10.79 -9.80
CA GLY A 42 20.59 -10.18 -11.13
C GLY A 42 19.48 -9.14 -11.37
N ILE A 43 18.53 -9.00 -10.44
CA ILE A 43 17.39 -8.10 -10.57
C ILE A 43 17.63 -6.81 -9.79
N ASP A 44 17.64 -5.67 -10.50
CA ASP A 44 17.72 -4.34 -9.89
C ASP A 44 16.32 -3.79 -9.60
N PHE A 45 16.03 -3.53 -8.31
CA PHE A 45 14.77 -2.96 -7.84
C PHE A 45 14.82 -1.44 -7.62
N SER A 46 15.97 -0.80 -7.86
CA SER A 46 16.18 0.64 -7.62
C SER A 46 15.13 1.52 -8.34
N THR A 47 14.82 1.18 -9.59
CA THR A 47 13.81 1.88 -10.39
C THR A 47 12.39 1.70 -9.85
N VAL A 48 12.08 0.52 -9.32
CA VAL A 48 10.78 0.23 -8.70
C VAL A 48 10.64 1.00 -7.39
N THR A 49 11.66 0.98 -6.54
CA THR A 49 11.65 1.71 -5.26
C THR A 49 11.50 3.22 -5.48
N THR A 50 12.26 3.79 -6.42
CA THR A 50 12.15 5.22 -6.77
C THR A 50 10.79 5.57 -7.38
N GLY A 51 10.23 4.69 -8.23
CA GLY A 51 8.88 4.86 -8.78
C GLY A 51 7.80 4.86 -7.70
N VAL A 52 7.85 3.94 -6.73
CA VAL A 52 6.90 3.89 -5.61
C VAL A 52 7.02 5.14 -4.72
N LEU A 53 8.24 5.59 -4.43
CA LEU A 53 8.46 6.82 -3.65
C LEU A 53 7.92 8.06 -4.38
N ALA A 54 8.08 8.13 -5.70
CA ALA A 54 7.53 9.22 -6.51
C ALA A 54 6.00 9.26 -6.43
N VAL A 55 5.33 8.11 -6.58
CA VAL A 55 3.88 8.01 -6.42
C VAL A 55 3.46 8.42 -5.01
N ALA A 56 4.14 7.93 -3.97
CA ALA A 56 3.86 8.31 -2.59
C ALA A 56 3.97 9.83 -2.37
N ALA A 57 5.01 10.47 -2.93
CA ALA A 57 5.20 11.91 -2.85
C ALA A 57 4.01 12.67 -3.49
N THR A 58 3.54 12.25 -4.67
CA THR A 58 2.39 12.90 -5.31
C THR A 58 1.13 12.86 -4.44
N LEU A 59 0.83 11.72 -3.80
CA LEU A 59 -0.32 11.59 -2.91
C LEU A 59 -0.20 12.47 -1.66
N ILE A 60 1.00 12.55 -1.08
CA ILE A 60 1.27 13.42 0.06
C ILE A 60 1.03 14.89 -0.31
N THR A 61 1.54 15.35 -1.46
CA THR A 61 1.38 16.75 -1.88
C THR A 61 -0.07 17.17 -2.02
N VAL A 62 -0.90 16.33 -2.66
CA VAL A 62 -2.34 16.59 -2.82
C VAL A 62 -3.04 16.64 -1.46
N TYR A 63 -2.73 15.70 -0.56
CA TYR A 63 -3.32 15.68 0.77
C TYR A 63 -2.96 16.91 1.60
N VAL A 64 -1.69 17.31 1.59
CA VAL A 64 -1.21 18.51 2.30
C VAL A 64 -1.89 19.76 1.74
N GLY A 65 -2.02 19.90 0.42
CA GLY A 65 -2.75 21.01 -0.20
C GLY A 65 -4.20 21.11 0.26
N ILE A 66 -4.93 19.98 0.24
CA ILE A 66 -6.34 19.94 0.69
C ILE A 66 -6.44 20.29 2.18
N LYS A 67 -5.57 19.74 3.03
CA LYS A 67 -5.59 19.99 4.47
C LYS A 67 -5.24 21.44 4.80
N GLY A 68 -4.24 22.01 4.12
CA GLY A 68 -3.88 23.42 4.25
C GLY A 68 -5.05 24.34 3.88
N ALA A 69 -5.67 24.12 2.72
CA ALA A 69 -6.84 24.90 2.28
C ALA A 69 -8.00 24.83 3.28
N LYS A 70 -8.29 23.64 3.83
CA LYS A 70 -9.35 23.48 4.83
C LYS A 70 -9.10 24.28 6.11
N ILE A 71 -7.85 24.37 6.57
CA ILE A 71 -7.51 25.15 7.77
C ILE A 71 -7.79 26.63 7.50
N LEU A 72 -7.31 27.15 6.36
CA LEU A 72 -7.51 28.55 5.98
C LEU A 72 -9.00 28.92 5.82
N ILE A 73 -9.78 28.07 5.15
CA ILE A 73 -11.23 28.27 4.98
C ILE A 73 -11.96 28.21 6.33
N GLY A 74 -11.51 27.34 7.24
CA GLY A 74 -12.05 27.25 8.59
C GLY A 74 -11.82 28.52 9.41
N MET A 75 -10.66 29.16 9.27
CA MET A 75 -10.35 30.44 9.92
C MET A 75 -11.25 31.56 9.40
N VAL A 76 -11.46 31.65 8.08
CA VAL A 76 -12.33 32.70 7.48
C VAL A 76 -13.80 32.51 7.86
N ARG A 77 -14.28 31.28 8.03
CA ARG A 77 -15.67 31.00 8.42
C ARG A 77 -15.94 31.19 9.92
N GLY A 78 -14.89 31.29 10.74
CA GLY A 78 -14.98 31.48 12.19
C GLY A 78 -14.87 32.94 12.63
N ALA A 79 -14.48 33.83 11.72
CA ALA A 79 -14.55 35.29 11.86
C ALA A 79 -15.88 35.80 11.27
#